data_AF-A0A2X0RDC7-F1
#
_entry.id   AF-A0A2X0RDC7-F1
#
_cell.length_a   1.000
_cell.length_b   1.000
_cell.length_c   1.000
_cell.angle_alpha   90.00
_cell.angle_beta   90.00
_cell.angle_gamma   90.00
#
_symmetry.space_group_name_H-M   'P 1'
#
loop_
_entity.id
_entity.type
_entity.pdbx_description
1 polymer ?
#
loop_
_entity_poly.entity_id
_entity_poly.type
_entity_poly.pdbx_seq_one_letter_code
_entity_poly.pdbx_strand_id
1 'polypeptide(L)'
;MTIIALDHFVITVTDLNKSKNFYHEILGLPIVDEQNGFVSLQCGDQLIRLRKKTNGVNAIVANQLETGVFDFCLQTDQPIKKCDS
;
A
#
# COMPACT_ATOMS: atom_id res chain seq x y z
N MET A 1 -6.65 6.76 26.53
CA MET A 1 -6.90 6.33 25.14
C MET A 1 -5.94 5.20 24.84
N THR A 2 -6.42 4.10 24.28
CA THR A 2 -5.60 2.92 23.96
C THR A 2 -5.64 2.68 22.46
N ILE A 3 -4.47 2.56 21.83
CA ILE A 3 -4.35 2.19 20.41
C ILE A 3 -4.44 0.67 20.31
N ILE A 4 -5.26 0.15 19.38
CA ILE A 4 -5.52 -1.29 19.24
C ILE A 4 -4.64 -1.89 18.14
N ALA A 5 -4.64 -1.29 16.94
CA ALA A 5 -3.90 -1.78 15.78
C ALA A 5 -3.71 -0.65 14.75
N LEU A 6 -2.88 -0.90 13.75
CA LEU A 6 -2.86 -0.12 12.51
C LEU A 6 -4.06 -0.53 11.66
N ASP A 7 -4.88 0.43 11.23
CA ASP A 7 -6.00 0.21 10.31
C ASP A 7 -5.51 0.23 8.85
N HIS A 8 -4.76 1.27 8.49
CA HIS A 8 -4.17 1.41 7.16
C HIS A 8 -2.96 2.35 7.16
N PHE A 9 -2.19 2.30 6.09
CA PHE A 9 -1.18 3.30 5.77
C PHE A 9 -1.24 3.68 4.29
N VAL A 10 -0.67 4.84 3.95
CA VAL A 10 -0.70 5.40 2.60
C VAL A 10 0.69 5.41 2.00
N ILE A 11 0.91 4.73 0.87
CA ILE A 11 2.14 4.75 0.10
C ILE A 11 1.99 5.77 -1.03
N THR A 12 2.89 6.75 -1.06
CA THR A 12 2.97 7.68 -2.18
C THR A 12 3.76 7.05 -3.32
N VAL A 13 3.16 6.99 -4.51
CA VAL A 13 3.73 6.33 -5.70
C VAL A 13 3.81 7.29 -6.89
N THR A 14 4.75 7.06 -7.80
CA THR A 14 4.88 7.87 -9.03
C THR A 14 3.86 7.46 -10.10
N ASP A 15 3.55 6.17 -10.18
CA ASP A 15 2.64 5.58 -11.16
C ASP A 15 1.65 4.64 -10.44
N LEU A 16 0.40 5.09 -10.35
CA LEU A 16 -0.65 4.37 -9.62
C LEU A 16 -0.97 3.03 -10.26
N ASN A 17 -0.95 2.93 -11.60
CA ASN A 17 -1.29 1.69 -12.30
C ASN A 17 -0.18 0.65 -12.14
N LYS A 18 1.09 1.06 -12.27
CA LYS A 18 2.22 0.15 -12.06
C LYS A 18 2.25 -0.38 -10.63
N SER A 19 2.08 0.51 -9.65
CA SER A 19 2.05 0.10 -8.25
C SER A 19 0.83 -0.77 -7.94
N LYS A 20 -0.36 -0.42 -8.44
CA LYS A 20 -1.56 -1.27 -8.33
C LYS A 20 -1.29 -2.67 -8.85
N ASN A 21 -0.77 -2.80 -10.07
CA ASN A 21 -0.48 -4.09 -10.68
C ASN A 21 0.55 -4.88 -9.86
N PHE A 22 1.58 -4.23 -9.31
CA PHE A 22 2.54 -4.90 -8.44
C PHE A 22 1.87 -5.50 -7.19
N TYR A 23 1.13 -4.68 -6.43
CA TYR A 23 0.51 -5.16 -5.19
C TYR A 23 -0.66 -6.13 -5.43
N HIS A 24 -1.41 -5.96 -6.53
CA HIS A 24 -2.52 -6.83 -6.86
C HIS A 24 -2.07 -8.14 -7.51
N GLU A 25 -1.29 -8.08 -8.59
CA GLU A 25 -0.95 -9.26 -9.40
C GLU A 25 0.23 -10.04 -8.83
N ILE A 26 1.23 -9.36 -8.23
CA ILE A 26 2.43 -10.04 -7.72
C ILE A 26 2.25 -10.45 -6.27
N LEU A 27 1.73 -9.56 -5.41
CA LEU A 27 1.50 -9.88 -4.00
C LEU A 27 0.12 -10.53 -3.76
N GLY A 28 -0.79 -10.50 -4.73
CA GLY A 28 -2.12 -11.11 -4.60
C GLY A 28 -3.10 -10.30 -3.76
N LEU A 29 -2.85 -9.02 -3.49
CA LEU A 29 -3.73 -8.22 -2.61
C LEU A 29 -5.00 -7.78 -3.37
N PRO A 30 -6.21 -8.08 -2.88
CA PRO A 30 -7.45 -7.65 -3.52
C PRO A 30 -7.60 -6.13 -3.55
N ILE A 31 -8.06 -5.57 -4.67
CA ILE A 31 -8.46 -4.16 -4.76
C ILE A 31 -9.86 -4.01 -4.17
N VAL A 32 -10.01 -3.14 -3.17
CA VAL A 32 -11.30 -2.87 -2.51
C VAL A 32 -11.90 -1.53 -2.91
N ASP A 33 -11.06 -0.60 -3.36
CA ASP A 33 -11.50 0.72 -3.79
C ASP A 33 -10.52 1.34 -4.78
N GLU A 34 -11.03 1.97 -5.83
CA GLU A 34 -10.24 2.71 -6.82
C GLU A 34 -11.02 3.96 -7.22
N GLN A 35 -10.53 5.11 -6.78
CA GLN A 35 -11.16 6.41 -6.99
C GLN A 35 -10.10 7.47 -7.29
N ASN A 36 -10.54 8.64 -7.74
CA ASN A 36 -9.70 9.76 -8.19
C ASN A 36 -8.37 9.93 -7.42
N GLY A 37 -7.29 9.34 -7.97
CA GLY A 37 -5.92 9.51 -7.51
C GLY A 37 -5.44 8.54 -6.42
N PHE A 38 -6.26 7.57 -5.99
CA PHE A 38 -5.84 6.53 -5.04
C PHE A 38 -6.44 5.15 -5.31
N VAL A 39 -5.76 4.12 -4.84
CA VAL A 39 -6.18 2.72 -4.88
C VAL A 39 -6.04 2.16 -3.47
N SER A 40 -7.04 1.45 -2.95
CA SER A 40 -6.97 0.76 -1.66
C SER A 40 -6.94 -0.75 -1.89
N LEU A 41 -5.97 -1.42 -1.29
CA LEU A 41 -5.75 -2.86 -1.37
C LEU A 41 -5.93 -3.48 0.02
N GLN A 42 -6.60 -4.63 0.08
CA GLN A 42 -6.82 -5.37 1.32
C GLN A 42 -5.57 -6.20 1.67
N CYS A 43 -5.11 -6.12 2.92
CA CYS A 43 -4.01 -6.90 3.48
C CYS A 43 -4.44 -7.45 4.85
N GLY A 44 -4.93 -8.69 4.90
CA GLY A 44 -5.54 -9.25 6.11
C GLY A 44 -6.76 -8.42 6.52
N ASP A 45 -6.76 -7.88 7.75
CA ASP A 45 -7.78 -6.95 8.26
C ASP A 45 -7.43 -5.47 8.08
N GLN A 46 -6.35 -5.17 7.34
CA GLN A 46 -5.79 -3.82 7.17
C GLN A 46 -5.83 -3.39 5.71
N LEU A 47 -5.59 -2.10 5.44
CA LEU A 47 -5.49 -1.58 4.07
C LEU A 47 -4.10 -1.01 3.76
N ILE A 48 -3.63 -1.29 2.55
CA ILE A 48 -2.53 -0.56 1.91
C ILE A 48 -3.16 0.38 0.88
N ARG A 49 -3.05 1.70 1.10
CA ARG A 49 -3.57 2.69 0.16
C ARG A 49 -2.44 3.29 -0.67
N LEU A 50 -2.51 3.14 -1.98
CA LEU A 50 -1.61 3.78 -2.92
C LEU A 50 -2.18 5.14 -3.30
N ARG A 51 -1.35 6.18 -3.30
CA ARG A 51 -1.72 7.52 -3.76
C ARG A 51 -0.67 8.02 -4.74
N LYS A 52 -1.10 8.53 -5.89
CA LYS A 52 -0.17 9.14 -6.84
C LYS A 52 0.44 10.42 -6.25
N LYS A 53 1.75 10.63 -6.41
CA LYS A 53 2.42 11.90 -6.07
C LYS A 53 1.83 13.00 -6.97
N THR A 54 1.02 13.88 -6.38
CA THR A 54 0.42 15.03 -7.07
C THR A 54 0.60 16.28 -6.21
N ASN A 55 0.70 17.43 -6.87
CA ASN A 55 0.68 18.72 -6.17
C ASN A 55 -0.76 19.03 -5.75
N GLY A 56 -0.95 19.53 -4.53
CA GLY A 56 -2.26 20.02 -4.09
C GLY A 56 -3.31 18.93 -3.85
N VAL A 57 -2.99 17.94 -3.01
CA VAL A 57 -3.97 16.95 -2.57
C VAL A 57 -4.93 17.59 -1.56
N ASN A 58 -6.22 17.70 -1.91
CA ASN A 58 -7.26 18.17 -0.99
C ASN A 58 -7.74 17.04 -0.06
N ALA A 59 -6.82 16.47 0.73
CA ALA A 59 -7.09 15.42 1.71
C ALA A 59 -6.03 15.43 2.82
N ILE A 60 -6.30 14.72 3.93
CA ILE A 60 -5.30 14.51 4.98
C ILE A 60 -4.18 13.63 4.41
N VAL A 61 -2.98 14.20 4.33
CA VAL A 61 -1.76 13.54 3.82
C VAL A 61 -0.55 13.91 4.68
N ALA A 62 0.54 13.17 4.51
CA ALA A 62 1.82 13.52 5.12
C ALA A 62 2.29 14.91 4.65
N ASN A 63 2.94 15.67 5.55
CA ASN A 63 3.49 17.00 5.25
C ASN A 63 4.49 16.98 4.09
N GLN A 64 5.21 15.86 3.92
CA GLN A 64 6.10 15.61 2.80
C GLN A 64 5.66 14.33 2.09
N LEU A 65 5.22 14.47 0.85
CA LEU A 65 4.81 13.36 0.00
C LEU A 65 6.02 12.82 -0.75
N GLU A 66 6.67 11.81 -0.16
CA GLU A 66 7.83 11.16 -0.76
C GLU A 66 7.58 9.73 -1.21
N THR A 67 8.22 9.37 -2.31
CA THR A 67 8.14 8.05 -2.95
C THR A 67 9.37 7.24 -2.57
N GLY A 68 9.22 5.94 -2.33
CA GLY A 68 10.37 5.05 -2.03
C GLY A 68 10.95 5.21 -0.62
N VAL A 69 10.19 5.81 0.30
CA VAL A 69 10.60 6.01 1.71
C VAL A 69 9.94 5.00 2.67
N PHE A 70 9.12 4.10 2.15
CA PHE A 70 8.44 3.07 2.93
C PHE A 70 9.32 1.84 3.05
N ASP A 71 9.58 1.43 4.28
CA ASP A 71 10.19 0.16 4.65
C ASP A 71 9.24 -0.54 5.61
N PHE A 72 8.66 -1.66 5.18
CA PHE A 72 7.71 -2.43 5.95
C PHE A 72 7.83 -3.92 5.62
N CYS A 73 7.41 -4.75 6.57
CA CYS A 73 7.39 -6.19 6.42
C CYS A 73 5.93 -6.67 6.45
N LEU A 74 5.58 -7.58 5.55
CA LEU A 74 4.30 -8.26 5.54
C LEU A 74 4.50 -9.70 5.96
N GLN A 75 3.66 -10.17 6.87
CA GLN A 75 3.60 -11.58 7.22
C GLN A 75 2.64 -12.30 6.27
N THR A 76 3.05 -13.48 5.81
CA THR A 76 2.21 -14.37 4.99
C THR A 76 2.16 -15.75 5.64
N ASP A 77 1.07 -16.48 5.41
CA ASP A 77 0.94 -17.88 5.75
C ASP A 77 1.69 -18.80 4.76
N GLN A 78 2.15 -18.26 3.64
CA GLN A 78 2.91 -19.00 2.63
C GLN A 78 4.34 -19.25 3.12
N PRO A 79 4.84 -20.49 3.00
CA PRO A 79 6.23 -20.77 3.35
C PRO A 79 7.17 -20.03 2.39
N ILE A 80 8.26 -19.50 2.90
CA ILE A 80 9.35 -19.00 2.06
C ILE A 80 9.90 -20.20 1.30
N LYS A 81 9.77 -20.20 -0.03
CA LYS A 81 10.39 -21.21 -0.88
C LYS A 81 11.89 -21.15 -0.66
N LYS A 82 12.48 -22.22 -0.11
CA LYS A 82 13.93 -22.33 -0.03
C LYS A 82 14.48 -22.38 -1.45
N CYS A 83 15.44 -21.51 -1.75
CA CYS A 83 16.27 -21.68 -2.93
C CYS A 83 17.19 -22.85 -2.64
N ASP A 84 16.95 -24.00 -3.28
CA ASP A 84 17.92 -25.10 -3.26
C ASP A 84 19.15 -24.62 -4.06
N SER A 85 20.26 -24.46 -3.35
CA SER A 85 21.57 -24.08 -3.87
C SER A 85 22.27 -25.25 -4.54
#